data_AF-A0AAD4KGJ6-F1
#
_entry.id   AF-A0AAD4KGJ6-F1
#
_cell.length_a   1.000
_cell.length_b   1.000
_cell.length_c   1.000
_cell.angle_alpha   90.00
_cell.angle_beta   90.00
_cell.angle_gamma   90.00
#
_symmetry.space_group_name_H-M   'P 1'
#
loop_
_entity.id
_entity.type
_entity.pdbx_description
1 polymer ?
#
loop_
_entity_poly.entity_id
_entity_poly.type
_entity_poly.pdbx_seq_one_letter_code
_entity_poly.pdbx_strand_id
1 'polypeptide(L)'
;MESSFELASLHMRGLVSMIQLRGGLENFNHLQTLQRVITWADFCFSSTWSLPPWFPLLDSLSQPLVPFDRQHRVRHVQPVMGKRFLNICEPPESLLTLLDMLRSISQSISLFPTIGSDRVAISNSIYVVEYKLLSIQHLHLGRQHAKNQIDISECVSLAALLYLHLAVRELPLKAHRHKQLKERLFHSLPHDQNLSSAVGSETDLTLLLWAFFIGMDTTTRQEPQESLIKRMSELSTVLCLEKYEDFISALKTVLWMDQFCEPRAIHLWDEITLRTRETMQLFHLNVVY
;
A
#
# COMPACT_ATOMS: atom_id res chain seq x y z
N MET A 1 9.11 -23.74 -3.90
CA MET A 1 7.97 -22.89 -3.49
C MET A 1 6.68 -23.71 -3.48
N GLU A 2 6.44 -24.54 -4.50
CA GLU A 2 5.28 -25.46 -4.60
C GLU A 2 5.11 -26.39 -3.40
N SER A 3 6.15 -27.08 -2.94
CA SER A 3 6.05 -27.97 -1.75
C SER A 3 5.64 -27.24 -0.46
N SER A 4 6.09 -26.00 -0.27
CA SER A 4 5.71 -25.18 0.88
C SER A 4 4.27 -24.68 0.78
N PHE A 5 3.79 -24.41 -0.44
CA PHE A 5 2.41 -24.03 -0.69
C PHE A 5 1.45 -25.20 -0.42
N GLU A 6 1.77 -26.39 -0.91
CA GLU A 6 0.96 -27.60 -0.71
C GLU A 6 0.80 -27.96 0.76
N LEU A 7 1.91 -27.94 1.51
CA LEU A 7 1.89 -28.18 2.96
C LEU A 7 1.06 -27.13 3.70
N ALA A 8 1.28 -25.84 3.42
CA ALA A 8 0.50 -24.76 4.03
C ALA A 8 -1.01 -24.89 3.69
N SER A 9 -1.33 -25.26 2.46
CA SER A 9 -2.70 -25.49 2.00
C SER A 9 -3.35 -26.71 2.67
N LEU A 10 -2.58 -27.77 2.95
CA LEU A 10 -3.06 -28.91 3.72
C LEU A 10 -3.42 -28.50 5.16
N HIS A 11 -2.55 -27.71 5.82
CA HIS A 11 -2.83 -27.19 7.16
C HIS A 11 -4.07 -26.30 7.19
N MET A 12 -4.22 -25.39 6.22
CA MET A 12 -5.40 -24.52 6.14
C MET A 12 -6.69 -25.31 5.88
N ARG A 13 -6.67 -26.29 4.98
CA ARG A 13 -7.83 -27.19 4.77
C ARG A 13 -8.20 -27.95 6.04
N GLY A 14 -7.20 -28.40 6.80
CA GLY A 14 -7.42 -29.04 8.11
C GLY A 14 -8.08 -28.08 9.11
N LEU A 15 -7.59 -26.84 9.22
CA LEU A 15 -8.17 -25.81 10.08
C LEU A 15 -9.63 -25.52 9.72
N VAL A 16 -9.91 -25.32 8.43
CA VAL A 16 -11.28 -25.09 7.92
C VAL A 16 -12.19 -26.25 8.26
N SER A 17 -11.74 -27.49 8.04
CA SER A 17 -12.50 -28.69 8.37
C SER A 17 -12.80 -28.77 9.87
N MET A 18 -11.83 -28.48 10.74
CA MET A 18 -12.04 -28.47 12.20
C MET A 18 -13.03 -27.41 12.67
N ILE A 19 -13.08 -26.26 12.00
CA ILE A 19 -14.03 -25.18 12.30
C ILE A 19 -15.43 -25.55 11.81
N GLN A 20 -15.54 -26.10 10.60
CA GLN A 20 -16.80 -26.58 10.05
C GLN A 20 -17.41 -27.70 10.90
N LEU A 21 -16.61 -28.65 11.37
CA LEU A 21 -17.05 -29.72 12.29
C LEU A 21 -17.59 -29.18 13.62
N ARG A 22 -17.17 -27.98 14.02
CA ARG A 22 -17.69 -27.27 15.19
C ARG A 22 -18.84 -26.32 14.87
N GLY A 23 -19.39 -26.39 13.66
CA GLY A 23 -20.54 -25.60 13.22
C GLY A 23 -20.21 -24.20 12.69
N GLY A 24 -18.95 -23.95 12.31
CA GLY A 24 -18.52 -22.70 11.70
C GLY A 24 -17.88 -21.71 12.69
N LEU A 25 -17.37 -20.59 12.16
CA LEU A 25 -16.62 -19.62 12.95
C LEU A 25 -17.51 -18.87 13.96
N GLU A 26 -18.79 -18.71 13.65
CA GLU A 26 -19.82 -18.09 14.51
C GLU A 26 -20.04 -18.84 15.83
N ASN A 27 -19.85 -20.17 15.86
CA ASN A 27 -19.98 -20.96 17.08
C ASN A 27 -18.93 -20.60 18.15
N PHE A 28 -17.91 -19.83 17.78
CA PHE A 28 -16.91 -19.28 18.69
C PHE A 28 -17.19 -17.82 19.10
N ASN A 29 -18.40 -17.30 18.94
CA ASN A 29 -18.74 -15.90 19.31
C ASN A 29 -18.49 -15.59 20.80
N HIS A 30 -18.53 -16.60 21.67
CA HIS A 30 -18.18 -16.49 23.09
C HIS A 30 -16.65 -16.51 23.35
N LEU A 31 -15.84 -16.83 22.33
CA LEU A 31 -14.37 -16.95 22.37
C LEU A 31 -13.72 -16.02 21.33
N GLN A 32 -13.95 -14.71 21.45
CA GLN A 32 -13.46 -13.71 20.49
C GLN A 32 -11.95 -13.80 20.24
N THR A 33 -11.14 -14.08 21.26
CA THR A 33 -9.69 -14.26 21.09
C THR A 33 -9.37 -15.41 20.14
N LEU A 34 -10.09 -16.54 20.22
CA LEU A 34 -9.89 -17.67 19.32
C LEU A 34 -10.29 -17.31 17.88
N GLN A 35 -11.42 -16.61 17.70
CA GLN A 35 -11.85 -16.11 16.39
C GLN A 35 -10.79 -15.22 15.75
N ARG A 36 -10.18 -14.31 16.53
CA ARG A 36 -9.10 -13.43 16.06
C ARG A 36 -7.85 -14.22 15.67
N VAL A 37 -7.46 -15.23 16.44
CA VAL A 37 -6.31 -16.10 16.12
C VAL A 37 -6.57 -16.88 14.82
N ILE A 38 -7.76 -17.44 14.64
CA ILE A 38 -8.14 -18.14 13.41
C ILE A 38 -8.11 -17.18 12.21
N THR A 39 -8.73 -16.01 12.35
CA THR A 39 -8.77 -14.98 11.29
C THR A 39 -7.36 -14.50 10.94
N TRP A 40 -6.49 -14.35 11.95
CA TRP A 40 -5.10 -13.97 11.73
C TRP A 40 -4.31 -15.05 10.98
N ALA A 41 -4.51 -16.32 11.33
CA ALA A 41 -3.89 -17.44 10.61
C ALA A 41 -4.31 -17.45 9.13
N ASP A 42 -5.58 -17.19 8.85
CA ASP A 42 -6.10 -17.04 7.50
C ASP A 42 -5.46 -15.85 6.76
N PHE A 43 -5.37 -14.67 7.38
CA PHE A 43 -4.68 -13.52 6.77
C PHE A 43 -3.20 -13.78 6.50
N CYS A 44 -2.51 -14.46 7.42
CA CYS A 44 -1.13 -14.89 7.20
C CYS A 44 -1.01 -15.77 5.97
N PHE A 45 -1.86 -16.79 5.84
CA PHE A 45 -1.88 -17.68 4.68
C PHE A 45 -2.23 -16.92 3.40
N SER A 46 -3.35 -16.21 3.41
CA SER A 46 -3.91 -15.46 2.29
C SER A 46 -2.94 -14.40 1.76
N SER A 47 -2.31 -13.61 2.64
CA SER A 47 -1.31 -12.64 2.21
C SER A 47 -0.03 -13.29 1.66
N THR A 48 0.37 -14.44 2.25
CA THR A 48 1.61 -15.13 1.84
C THR A 48 1.45 -15.75 0.47
N TRP A 49 0.26 -16.19 0.09
CA TRP A 49 0.01 -16.90 -1.15
C TRP A 49 -0.86 -16.13 -2.14
N SER A 50 -1.16 -14.86 -1.87
CA SER A 50 -1.97 -13.99 -2.72
C SER A 50 -3.37 -14.57 -3.01
N LEU A 51 -3.96 -15.19 -1.99
CA LEU A 51 -5.30 -15.76 -2.03
C LEU A 51 -6.28 -14.86 -1.28
N PRO A 52 -7.58 -14.90 -1.61
CA PRO A 52 -8.60 -14.28 -0.78
C PRO A 52 -8.68 -15.01 0.58
N PRO A 53 -9.13 -14.33 1.65
CA PRO A 53 -9.43 -14.99 2.93
C PRO A 53 -10.44 -16.13 2.75
N TRP A 54 -10.22 -17.22 3.47
CA TRP A 54 -11.07 -18.42 3.40
C TRP A 54 -12.26 -18.33 4.34
N PHE A 55 -12.13 -17.58 5.44
CA PHE A 55 -13.24 -17.30 6.35
C PHE A 55 -13.89 -15.96 6.03
N PRO A 56 -15.22 -15.82 6.22
CA PRO A 56 -15.88 -14.53 6.08
C PRO A 56 -15.42 -13.56 7.16
N LEU A 57 -15.59 -12.26 6.88
CA LEU A 57 -15.41 -11.23 7.90
C LEU A 57 -16.47 -11.41 9.00
N LEU A 58 -16.02 -11.49 10.25
CA LEU A 58 -16.89 -11.71 11.40
C LEU A 58 -17.70 -10.45 11.76
N ASP A 59 -18.98 -10.65 12.06
CA ASP A 59 -19.86 -9.58 12.56
C ASP A 59 -19.38 -9.05 13.93
N SER A 60 -18.71 -9.86 14.74
CA SER A 60 -18.10 -9.41 16.01
C SER A 60 -16.97 -8.39 15.81
N LEU A 61 -16.42 -8.29 14.59
CA LEU A 61 -15.40 -7.33 14.19
C LEU A 61 -15.99 -6.09 13.46
N SER A 62 -17.32 -6.02 13.31
CA SER A 62 -18.02 -5.05 12.46
C SER A 62 -18.25 -3.66 13.07
N GLN A 63 -17.66 -3.36 14.23
CA GLN A 63 -17.57 -2.00 14.76
C GLN A 63 -16.18 -1.40 14.50
N PRO A 64 -15.85 -1.03 13.24
CA PRO A 64 -14.63 -0.29 12.96
C PRO A 64 -14.77 1.16 13.41
N LEU A 65 -13.63 1.84 13.47
CA LEU A 65 -13.54 3.29 13.57
C LEU A 65 -14.28 3.94 12.41
N VAL A 66 -14.86 5.11 12.67
CA VAL A 66 -15.42 5.95 11.60
C VAL A 66 -14.26 6.39 10.68
N PRO A 67 -14.39 6.23 9.36
CA PRO A 67 -13.40 6.73 8.41
C PRO A 67 -13.19 8.23 8.59
N PHE A 68 -11.96 8.70 8.40
CA PHE A 68 -11.64 10.12 8.46
C PHE A 68 -12.42 10.87 7.38
N ASP A 69 -13.03 12.01 7.75
CA ASP A 69 -13.87 12.77 6.83
C ASP A 69 -13.04 13.33 5.67
N ARG A 70 -13.45 13.01 4.43
CA ARG A 70 -12.82 13.54 3.22
C ARG A 70 -13.34 14.95 3.01
N GLN A 71 -12.70 15.94 3.62
CA GLN A 71 -12.87 17.31 3.18
C GLN A 71 -12.50 17.40 1.69
N HIS A 72 -13.43 17.97 0.91
CA HIS A 72 -13.53 17.90 -0.55
C HIS A 72 -12.19 17.93 -1.29
N ARG A 73 -11.88 16.84 -2.01
CA ARG A 73 -10.88 16.86 -3.09
C ARG A 73 -11.39 17.80 -4.19
N VAL A 74 -10.96 19.06 -4.18
CA VAL A 74 -11.22 19.98 -5.30
C VAL A 74 -10.40 19.49 -6.49
N ARG A 75 -11.10 18.93 -7.47
CA ARG A 75 -10.50 18.38 -8.69
C ARG A 75 -10.16 19.52 -9.64
N HIS A 76 -8.89 19.94 -9.68
CA HIS A 76 -8.37 20.72 -10.78
C HIS A 76 -7.63 19.80 -11.75
N VAL A 77 -8.37 19.19 -12.69
CA VAL A 77 -7.76 18.58 -13.87
C VAL A 77 -7.69 19.67 -14.93
N GLN A 78 -6.52 20.30 -15.13
CA GLN A 78 -6.29 21.10 -16.33
C GLN A 78 -5.75 20.20 -17.43
N PRO A 79 -6.47 20.01 -18.55
CA PRO A 79 -5.94 19.29 -19.69
C PRO A 79 -4.94 20.21 -20.40
N VAL A 80 -3.64 19.95 -20.22
CA VAL A 80 -2.61 20.58 -21.06
C VAL A 80 -2.60 19.88 -22.40
N MET A 81 -3.02 20.57 -23.45
CA MET A 81 -3.11 20.03 -24.81
C MET A 81 -1.71 19.93 -25.44
N GLY A 82 -1.32 18.72 -25.87
CA GLY A 82 -0.14 18.50 -26.71
C GLY A 82 0.96 17.61 -26.13
N LYS A 83 0.75 16.28 -26.16
CA LYS A 83 1.71 15.15 -26.27
C LYS A 83 0.94 13.84 -26.01
N ARG A 84 1.52 12.67 -26.32
CA ARG A 84 0.96 11.37 -25.93
C ARG A 84 1.10 11.22 -24.42
N PHE A 85 0.10 11.68 -23.67
CA PHE A 85 0.12 11.64 -22.21
C PHE A 85 -0.25 10.25 -21.69
N LEU A 86 0.36 9.86 -20.58
CA LEU A 86 -0.01 8.67 -19.83
C LEU A 86 -1.06 9.07 -18.80
N ASN A 87 -2.28 8.60 -18.98
CA ASN A 87 -3.38 8.95 -18.08
C ASN A 87 -3.38 8.01 -16.87
N ILE A 88 -3.26 8.57 -15.68
CA ILE A 88 -3.43 7.81 -14.44
C ILE A 88 -4.94 7.63 -14.20
N CYS A 89 -5.35 6.38 -14.00
CA CYS A 89 -6.72 6.04 -13.67
C CYS A 89 -6.92 6.13 -12.15
N GLU A 90 -7.98 6.83 -11.74
CA GLU A 90 -8.37 6.96 -10.34
C GLU A 90 -8.68 5.57 -9.74
N PRO A 91 -8.20 5.27 -8.52
CA PRO A 91 -8.57 4.06 -7.80
C PRO A 91 -10.08 3.98 -7.54
N PRO A 92 -10.66 2.77 -7.42
CA PRO A 92 -12.06 2.64 -7.06
C PRO A 92 -12.33 3.24 -5.67
N GLU A 93 -13.51 3.84 -5.51
CA GLU A 93 -13.91 4.50 -4.25
C GLU A 93 -13.77 3.58 -3.03
N SER A 94 -14.04 2.29 -3.19
CA SER A 94 -13.86 1.29 -2.13
C SER A 94 -12.43 1.20 -1.61
N LEU A 95 -11.42 1.36 -2.48
CA LEU A 95 -10.01 1.37 -2.07
C LEU A 95 -9.67 2.68 -1.37
N LEU A 96 -10.19 3.81 -1.85
CA LEU A 96 -9.99 5.10 -1.20
C LEU A 96 -10.60 5.09 0.22
N THR A 97 -11.79 4.50 0.42
CA THR A 97 -12.39 4.33 1.76
C THR A 97 -11.51 3.50 2.69
N LEU A 98 -10.83 2.48 2.16
CA LEU A 98 -9.88 1.67 2.95
C LEU A 98 -8.66 2.48 3.39
N LEU A 99 -8.16 3.36 2.52
CA LEU A 99 -7.07 4.29 2.87
C LEU A 99 -7.51 5.27 3.96
N ASP A 100 -8.74 5.81 3.89
CA ASP A 100 -9.25 6.69 4.94
C ASP A 100 -9.40 5.96 6.29
N MET A 101 -9.84 4.71 6.29
CA MET A 101 -9.86 3.87 7.50
C MET A 101 -8.45 3.60 8.03
N LEU A 102 -7.47 3.31 7.15
CA LEU A 102 -6.06 3.18 7.56
C LEU A 102 -5.53 4.47 8.18
N ARG A 103 -5.92 5.63 7.65
CA ARG A 103 -5.54 6.93 8.22
C ARG A 103 -6.12 7.10 9.62
N SER A 104 -7.40 6.79 9.82
CA SER A 104 -8.03 6.80 11.15
C SER A 104 -7.31 5.87 12.13
N ILE A 105 -6.93 4.66 11.67
CA ILE A 105 -6.16 3.70 12.47
C ILE A 105 -4.80 4.29 12.87
N SER A 106 -4.01 4.78 11.91
CA SER A 106 -2.68 5.35 12.15
C SER A 106 -2.73 6.52 13.12
N GLN A 107 -3.66 7.46 12.94
CA GLN A 107 -3.85 8.59 13.87
C GLN A 107 -4.24 8.11 15.27
N SER A 108 -5.15 7.14 15.37
CA SER A 108 -5.60 6.61 16.66
C SER A 108 -4.48 5.87 17.41
N ILE A 109 -3.55 5.22 16.68
CA ILE A 109 -2.35 4.60 17.24
C ILE A 109 -1.35 5.67 17.69
N SER A 110 -1.08 6.69 16.87
CA SER A 110 -0.14 7.77 17.21
C SER A 110 -0.59 8.60 18.41
N LEU A 111 -1.90 8.75 18.62
CA LEU A 111 -2.46 9.45 19.78
C LEU A 111 -2.52 8.56 21.04
N PHE A 112 -2.24 7.26 20.93
CA PHE A 112 -2.26 6.34 22.06
C PHE A 112 -1.04 6.58 22.97
N PRO A 113 -1.16 6.76 24.32
CA PRO A 113 -2.31 6.56 25.22
C PRO A 113 -3.04 7.85 25.66
N THR A 114 -2.79 8.99 25.02
CA THR A 114 -3.19 10.32 25.50
C THR A 114 -4.70 10.57 25.53
N ILE A 115 -5.44 9.85 24.68
CA ILE A 115 -6.89 9.88 24.59
C ILE A 115 -7.38 8.48 24.96
N GLY A 116 -8.52 8.38 25.64
CA GLY A 116 -9.21 7.11 25.97
C GLY A 116 -9.70 6.36 24.72
N SER A 117 -8.76 6.06 23.83
CA SER A 117 -8.91 5.45 22.53
C SER A 117 -9.41 4.02 22.71
N ASP A 118 -10.48 3.69 22.00
CA ASP A 118 -11.07 2.37 22.02
C ASP A 118 -10.15 1.39 21.28
N ARG A 119 -9.27 0.76 22.06
CA ARG A 119 -8.35 -0.28 21.59
C ARG A 119 -9.07 -1.39 20.84
N VAL A 120 -10.30 -1.73 21.23
CA VAL A 120 -11.09 -2.76 20.55
C VAL A 120 -11.51 -2.28 19.17
N ALA A 121 -11.99 -1.04 19.05
CA ALA A 121 -12.35 -0.44 17.75
C ALA A 121 -11.14 -0.32 16.80
N ILE A 122 -9.97 0.11 17.28
CA ILE A 122 -8.73 0.11 16.47
C ILE A 122 -8.43 -1.31 16.00
N SER A 123 -8.44 -2.27 16.93
CA SER A 123 -8.10 -3.65 16.62
C SER A 123 -9.10 -4.29 15.67
N ASN A 124 -10.39 -3.94 15.74
CA ASN A 124 -11.41 -4.40 14.79
C ASN A 124 -11.19 -3.79 13.41
N SER A 125 -10.91 -2.49 13.35
CA SER A 125 -10.65 -1.76 12.09
C SER A 125 -9.47 -2.35 11.32
N ILE A 126 -8.39 -2.74 12.02
CA ILE A 126 -7.23 -3.41 11.42
C ILE A 126 -7.65 -4.70 10.69
N TYR A 127 -8.50 -5.53 11.32
CA TYR A 127 -8.95 -6.79 10.71
C TYR A 127 -9.91 -6.54 9.54
N VAL A 128 -10.83 -5.59 9.67
CA VAL A 128 -11.77 -5.21 8.60
C VAL A 128 -11.02 -4.71 7.36
N VAL A 129 -10.05 -3.81 7.55
CA VAL A 129 -9.25 -3.27 6.45
C VAL A 129 -8.42 -4.37 5.79
N GLU A 130 -7.74 -5.22 6.57
CA GLU A 130 -6.92 -6.30 6.01
C GLU A 130 -7.75 -7.28 5.18
N TYR A 131 -8.90 -7.71 5.70
CA TYR A 131 -9.84 -8.58 4.99
C TYR A 131 -10.23 -7.98 3.63
N LYS A 132 -10.64 -6.71 3.63
CA LYS A 132 -11.11 -6.02 2.42
C LYS A 132 -9.97 -5.80 1.42
N LEU A 133 -8.77 -5.45 1.87
CA LEU A 133 -7.59 -5.32 1.00
C LEU A 133 -7.23 -6.65 0.35
N LEU A 134 -7.19 -7.75 1.12
CA LEU A 134 -6.92 -9.09 0.58
C LEU A 134 -7.99 -9.53 -0.42
N SER A 135 -9.25 -9.19 -0.16
CA SER A 135 -10.37 -9.49 -1.07
C SER A 135 -10.27 -8.71 -2.39
N ILE A 136 -9.91 -7.42 -2.34
CA ILE A 136 -9.75 -6.57 -3.53
C ILE A 136 -8.58 -7.06 -4.40
N GLN A 137 -7.45 -7.42 -3.78
CA GLN A 137 -6.27 -7.89 -4.52
C GLN A 137 -6.57 -9.09 -5.42
N HIS A 138 -7.48 -9.98 -5.02
CA HIS A 138 -7.88 -11.11 -5.84
C HIS A 138 -8.68 -10.67 -7.09
N LEU A 139 -9.47 -9.60 -7.00
CA LEU A 139 -10.31 -9.10 -8.10
C LEU A 139 -9.52 -8.34 -9.18
N HIS A 140 -8.31 -7.88 -8.87
CA HIS A 140 -7.46 -7.17 -9.83
C HIS A 140 -6.62 -8.11 -10.71
N LEU A 141 -6.51 -9.40 -10.36
CA LEU A 141 -5.81 -10.39 -11.16
C LEU A 141 -6.47 -10.52 -12.55
N GLY A 142 -5.76 -10.06 -13.59
CA GLY A 142 -6.16 -10.26 -14.99
C GLY A 142 -6.93 -9.12 -15.65
N ARG A 143 -7.01 -7.92 -15.05
CA ARG A 143 -7.54 -6.75 -15.78
C ARG A 143 -6.56 -6.35 -16.89
N GLN A 144 -7.05 -6.28 -18.11
CA GLN A 144 -6.32 -5.71 -19.25
C GLN A 144 -6.61 -4.22 -19.35
N HIS A 145 -5.56 -3.40 -19.36
CA HIS A 145 -5.69 -1.95 -19.47
C HIS A 145 -5.61 -1.49 -20.93
N ALA A 146 -6.30 -0.39 -21.24
CA ALA A 146 -6.18 0.25 -22.53
C ALA A 146 -4.74 0.74 -22.76
N LYS A 147 -4.28 0.76 -24.02
CA LYS A 147 -3.00 1.35 -24.38
C LYS A 147 -2.98 2.82 -23.91
N ASN A 148 -2.00 3.21 -23.10
CA ASN A 148 -1.77 4.54 -22.51
C ASN A 148 -2.54 4.89 -21.21
N GLN A 149 -3.03 3.90 -20.47
CA GLN A 149 -3.58 4.11 -19.12
C GLN A 149 -2.74 3.39 -18.07
N ILE A 150 -2.48 4.07 -16.95
CA ILE A 150 -1.87 3.49 -15.75
C ILE A 150 -2.95 3.36 -14.69
N ASP A 151 -3.38 2.15 -14.39
CA ASP A 151 -4.22 1.87 -13.23
C ASP A 151 -3.35 1.66 -12.01
N ILE A 152 -3.44 2.56 -11.05
CA ILE A 152 -2.65 2.51 -9.82
C ILE A 152 -3.37 1.71 -8.72
N SER A 153 -4.56 1.17 -8.98
CA SER A 153 -5.36 0.47 -7.96
C SER A 153 -4.62 -0.72 -7.36
N GLU A 154 -3.96 -1.53 -8.20
CA GLU A 154 -3.24 -2.70 -7.73
C GLU A 154 -2.05 -2.30 -6.86
N CYS A 155 -1.17 -1.43 -7.35
CA CYS A 155 0.01 -1.01 -6.60
C CYS A 155 -0.36 -0.26 -5.32
N VAL A 156 -1.39 0.59 -5.34
CA VAL A 156 -1.89 1.28 -4.14
C VAL A 156 -2.48 0.29 -3.14
N SER A 157 -3.23 -0.73 -3.58
CA SER A 157 -3.78 -1.76 -2.69
C SER A 157 -2.70 -2.64 -2.04
N LEU A 158 -1.64 -2.96 -2.80
CA LEU A 158 -0.49 -3.74 -2.31
C LEU A 158 0.35 -2.91 -1.33
N ALA A 159 0.59 -1.63 -1.64
CA ALA A 159 1.25 -0.69 -0.76
C ALA A 159 0.45 -0.46 0.53
N ALA A 160 -0.87 -0.33 0.46
CA ALA A 160 -1.75 -0.25 1.63
C ALA A 160 -1.64 -1.48 2.54
N LEU A 161 -1.63 -2.68 1.96
CA LEU A 161 -1.46 -3.92 2.72
C LEU A 161 -0.06 -4.00 3.36
N LEU A 162 0.98 -3.61 2.62
CA LEU A 162 2.35 -3.62 3.12
C LEU A 162 2.54 -2.58 4.24
N TYR A 163 1.96 -1.38 4.10
CA TYR A 163 1.91 -0.37 5.15
C TYR A 163 1.20 -0.88 6.40
N LEU A 164 0.04 -1.53 6.24
CA LEU A 164 -0.69 -2.15 7.36
C LEU A 164 0.17 -3.19 8.10
N HIS A 165 0.89 -4.02 7.37
CA HIS A 165 1.77 -5.05 7.96
C HIS A 165 2.97 -4.44 8.68
N LEU A 166 3.63 -3.47 8.07
CA LEU A 166 4.92 -2.98 8.55
C LEU A 166 4.80 -1.80 9.53
N ALA A 167 3.88 -0.87 9.28
CA ALA A 167 3.74 0.36 10.07
C ALA A 167 2.73 0.18 11.21
N VAL A 168 1.56 -0.39 10.90
CA VAL A 168 0.43 -0.48 11.84
C VAL A 168 0.53 -1.73 12.73
N ARG A 169 0.88 -2.88 12.15
CA ARG A 169 1.06 -4.14 12.89
C ARG A 169 2.49 -4.38 13.37
N GLU A 170 3.43 -3.53 12.94
CA GLU A 170 4.85 -3.61 13.31
C GLU A 170 5.47 -4.99 13.06
N LEU A 171 5.03 -5.69 12.01
CA LEU A 171 5.57 -6.99 11.68
C LEU A 171 7.04 -6.87 11.23
N PRO A 172 7.90 -7.86 11.55
CA PRO A 172 9.30 -7.82 11.15
C PRO A 172 9.47 -7.64 9.63
N LEU A 173 10.32 -6.70 9.22
CA LEU A 173 10.56 -6.37 7.80
C LEU A 173 11.00 -7.58 6.97
N LYS A 174 11.74 -8.51 7.60
CA LYS A 174 12.29 -9.72 6.98
C LYS A 174 11.34 -10.93 7.06
N ALA A 175 10.11 -10.76 7.54
CA ALA A 175 9.15 -11.85 7.59
C ALA A 175 8.88 -12.38 6.17
N HIS A 176 8.89 -13.70 6.01
CA HIS A 176 8.77 -14.36 4.71
C HIS A 176 7.52 -13.93 3.93
N ARG A 177 6.40 -13.70 4.63
CA ARG A 177 5.13 -13.24 4.04
C ARG A 177 5.23 -11.91 3.29
N HIS A 178 6.18 -11.04 3.65
CA HIS A 178 6.36 -9.76 2.96
C HIS A 178 7.12 -9.91 1.65
N LYS A 179 7.85 -11.02 1.44
CA LYS A 179 8.65 -11.22 0.23
C LYS A 179 7.78 -11.19 -1.02
N GLN A 180 6.76 -12.04 -1.07
CA GLN A 180 5.84 -12.10 -2.22
C GLN A 180 5.04 -10.79 -2.36
N LEU A 181 4.64 -10.17 -1.26
CA LEU A 181 3.91 -8.91 -1.28
C LEU A 181 4.76 -7.77 -1.88
N LYS A 182 6.04 -7.68 -1.51
CA LYS A 182 7.00 -6.73 -2.09
C LYS A 182 7.25 -7.00 -3.57
N GLU A 183 7.46 -8.27 -3.95
CA GLU A 183 7.65 -8.67 -5.35
C GLU A 183 6.44 -8.29 -6.21
N ARG A 184 5.22 -8.55 -5.72
CA ARG A 184 3.97 -8.15 -6.41
C ARG A 184 3.82 -6.65 -6.51
N LEU A 185 4.07 -5.92 -5.41
CA LEU A 185 4.04 -4.46 -5.43
C LEU A 185 5.03 -3.94 -6.47
N PHE A 186 6.26 -4.45 -6.46
CA PHE A 186 7.27 -4.10 -7.44
C PHE A 186 6.76 -4.33 -8.87
N HIS A 187 6.24 -5.52 -9.21
CA HIS A 187 5.74 -5.79 -10.55
C HIS A 187 4.50 -4.99 -10.96
N SER A 188 3.68 -4.56 -10.00
CA SER A 188 2.51 -3.72 -10.26
C SER A 188 2.84 -2.24 -10.53
N LEU A 189 4.07 -1.79 -10.22
CA LEU A 189 4.49 -0.41 -10.44
C LEU A 189 4.84 -0.18 -11.93
N PRO A 190 4.55 1.01 -12.48
CA PRO A 190 4.74 1.31 -13.90
C PRO A 190 6.21 1.59 -14.26
N HIS A 191 7.04 0.55 -14.32
CA HIS A 191 8.50 0.66 -14.56
C HIS A 191 8.88 1.09 -15.98
N ASP A 192 8.17 0.60 -17.00
CA ASP A 192 8.54 0.82 -18.40
C ASP A 192 8.02 2.14 -18.99
N GLN A 193 7.28 2.90 -18.18
CA GLN A 193 6.57 4.09 -18.64
C GLN A 193 7.28 5.37 -18.19
N ASN A 194 7.40 6.36 -19.08
CA ASN A 194 7.99 7.66 -18.74
C ASN A 194 7.00 8.53 -17.94
N LEU A 195 7.18 8.59 -16.63
CA LEU A 195 6.26 9.29 -15.73
C LEU A 195 6.40 10.82 -15.80
N SER A 196 7.46 11.36 -16.41
CA SER A 196 7.56 12.81 -16.66
C SER A 196 6.45 13.37 -17.56
N SER A 197 5.72 12.48 -18.25
CA SER A 197 4.56 12.82 -19.09
C SER A 197 3.23 12.32 -18.53
N ALA A 198 3.22 11.86 -17.28
CA ALA A 198 2.01 11.41 -16.62
C ALA A 198 1.04 12.58 -16.40
N VAL A 199 -0.23 12.35 -16.69
CA VAL A 199 -1.32 13.28 -16.43
C VAL A 199 -2.32 12.58 -15.53
N GLY A 200 -2.65 13.23 -14.41
CA GLY A 200 -3.57 12.73 -13.41
C GLY A 200 -3.94 13.86 -12.46
N SER A 201 -4.88 13.62 -11.56
CA SER A 201 -5.05 14.55 -10.45
C SER A 201 -3.78 14.54 -9.59
N GLU A 202 -3.50 15.66 -8.92
CA GLU A 202 -2.42 15.72 -7.93
C GLU A 202 -2.52 14.55 -6.96
N THR A 203 -3.74 14.23 -6.50
CA THR A 203 -3.94 13.14 -5.56
C THR A 203 -3.58 11.76 -6.12
N ASP A 204 -3.86 11.47 -7.38
CA ASP A 204 -3.50 10.18 -7.98
C ASP A 204 -1.99 10.05 -8.17
N LEU A 205 -1.33 11.14 -8.56
CA LEU A 205 0.13 11.22 -8.64
C LEU A 205 0.77 11.05 -7.27
N THR A 206 0.21 11.67 -6.23
CA THR A 206 0.68 11.51 -4.85
C THR A 206 0.44 10.10 -4.31
N LEU A 207 -0.68 9.46 -4.65
CA LEU A 207 -0.93 8.06 -4.31
C LEU A 207 0.09 7.13 -4.97
N LEU A 208 0.42 7.39 -6.24
CA LEU A 208 1.45 6.63 -6.95
C LEU A 208 2.83 6.84 -6.33
N LEU A 209 3.21 8.10 -6.05
CA LEU A 209 4.46 8.44 -5.35
C LEU A 209 4.56 7.71 -4.00
N TRP A 210 3.46 7.69 -3.24
CA TRP A 210 3.37 6.98 -1.98
C TRP A 210 3.50 5.45 -2.15
N ALA A 211 2.91 4.87 -3.19
CA ALA A 211 3.07 3.44 -3.49
C ALA A 211 4.53 3.08 -3.82
N PHE A 212 5.23 3.91 -4.60
CA PHE A 212 6.68 3.77 -4.82
C PHE A 212 7.44 3.85 -3.49
N PHE A 213 7.16 4.86 -2.67
CA PHE A 213 7.79 5.04 -1.35
C PHE A 213 7.65 3.80 -0.45
N ILE A 214 6.45 3.21 -0.37
CA ILE A 214 6.22 2.00 0.43
C ILE A 214 6.91 0.77 -0.16
N GLY A 215 7.00 0.70 -1.49
CA GLY A 215 7.67 -0.40 -2.21
C GLY A 215 9.19 -0.37 -2.13
N MET A 216 9.79 0.76 -1.73
CA MET A 216 11.24 0.87 -1.55
C MET A 216 11.72 -0.01 -0.38
N ASP A 217 12.72 -0.84 -0.66
CA ASP A 217 13.48 -1.54 0.38
C ASP A 217 14.76 -0.75 0.68
N THR A 218 14.89 -0.12 1.84
CA THR A 218 16.10 0.67 2.14
C THR A 218 17.34 -0.19 2.40
N THR A 219 17.24 -1.53 2.34
CA THR A 219 18.30 -2.44 2.80
C THR A 219 19.14 -3.10 1.71
N THR A 220 18.80 -2.98 0.43
CA THR A 220 19.45 -3.78 -0.64
C THR A 220 19.66 -3.03 -1.95
N ARG A 221 20.81 -2.39 -2.16
CA ARG A 221 21.18 -1.78 -3.46
C ARG A 221 21.27 -2.85 -4.57
N GLN A 222 20.17 -3.04 -5.28
CA GLN A 222 20.05 -3.88 -6.47
C GLN A 222 19.46 -3.02 -7.60
N GLU A 223 19.72 -3.37 -8.86
CA GLU A 223 19.19 -2.65 -10.05
C GLU A 223 17.69 -2.28 -9.99
N PRO A 224 16.78 -3.12 -9.40
CA PRO A 224 15.39 -2.74 -9.18
C PRO A 224 15.21 -1.39 -8.47
N GLN A 225 16.09 -1.05 -7.52
CA GLN A 225 15.97 0.18 -6.72
C GLN A 225 16.33 1.43 -7.49
N GLU A 226 17.34 1.34 -8.36
CA GLU A 226 17.74 2.46 -9.19
C GLU A 226 16.62 2.91 -10.13
N SER A 227 15.90 1.93 -10.69
CA SER A 227 14.73 2.19 -11.52
C SER A 227 13.61 2.88 -10.74
N LEU A 228 13.34 2.44 -9.49
CA LEU A 228 12.33 3.06 -8.62
C LEU A 228 12.70 4.50 -8.26
N ILE A 229 13.95 4.76 -7.85
CA ILE A 229 14.43 6.10 -7.50
C ILE A 229 14.29 7.05 -8.70
N LYS A 230 14.62 6.58 -9.91
CA LYS A 230 14.42 7.36 -11.13
C LYS A 230 12.95 7.73 -11.31
N ARG A 231 12.02 6.77 -11.18
CA ARG A 231 10.57 7.02 -11.31
C ARG A 231 10.05 7.98 -10.23
N MET A 232 10.56 7.88 -9.02
CA MET A 232 10.21 8.83 -7.96
C MET A 232 10.74 10.24 -8.24
N SER A 233 11.96 10.38 -8.78
CA SER A 233 12.49 11.68 -9.23
C SER A 233 11.62 12.30 -10.33
N GLU A 234 11.16 11.49 -11.30
CA GLU A 234 10.22 11.94 -12.34
C GLU A 234 8.89 12.41 -11.73
N LEU A 235 8.30 11.65 -10.79
CA LEU A 235 7.07 12.04 -10.11
C LEU A 235 7.23 13.29 -9.23
N SER A 236 8.35 13.42 -8.52
CA SER A 236 8.66 14.62 -7.74
C SER A 236 8.74 15.85 -8.62
N THR A 237 9.29 15.72 -9.84
CA THR A 237 9.33 16.82 -10.81
C THR A 237 7.93 17.19 -11.29
N VAL A 238 7.08 16.20 -11.61
CA VAL A 238 5.69 16.43 -12.05
C VAL A 238 4.83 17.06 -10.95
N LEU A 239 5.06 16.68 -9.70
CA LEU A 239 4.39 17.24 -8.52
C LEU A 239 5.04 18.54 -8.02
N CYS A 240 6.07 19.04 -8.70
CA CYS A 240 6.82 20.24 -8.31
C CYS A 240 7.37 20.21 -6.86
N LEU A 241 7.84 19.04 -6.42
CA LEU A 241 8.44 18.84 -5.10
C LEU A 241 9.92 19.23 -5.16
N GLU A 242 10.23 20.46 -4.76
CA GLU A 242 11.60 20.99 -4.84
C GLU A 242 12.41 20.74 -3.57
N LYS A 243 11.72 20.63 -2.42
CA LYS A 243 12.34 20.50 -1.10
C LYS A 243 11.87 19.24 -0.39
N TYR A 244 12.65 18.85 0.62
CA TYR A 244 12.30 17.72 1.49
C TYR A 244 10.94 17.92 2.15
N GLU A 245 10.63 19.15 2.57
CA GLU A 245 9.36 19.50 3.20
C GLU A 245 8.17 19.28 2.26
N ASP A 246 8.32 19.61 0.97
CA ASP A 246 7.29 19.39 -0.04
C ASP A 246 7.04 17.90 -0.24
N PHE A 247 8.13 17.12 -0.33
CA PHE A 247 8.08 15.66 -0.46
C PHE A 247 7.38 14.98 0.72
N ILE A 248 7.75 15.36 1.95
CA ILE A 248 7.10 14.85 3.15
C ILE A 248 5.64 15.29 3.23
N SER A 249 5.35 16.55 2.92
CA SER A 249 3.98 17.07 2.90
C SER A 249 3.10 16.24 1.96
N ALA A 250 3.59 15.97 0.75
CA ALA A 250 2.91 15.12 -0.24
C ALA A 250 2.64 13.71 0.31
N LEU A 251 3.66 13.02 0.85
CA LEU A 251 3.49 11.67 1.41
C LEU A 251 2.51 11.64 2.60
N LYS A 252 2.53 12.67 3.45
CA LYS A 252 1.62 12.82 4.60
C LYS A 252 0.16 12.96 4.20
N THR A 253 -0.13 13.42 2.98
CA THR A 253 -1.52 13.48 2.47
C THR A 253 -2.15 12.11 2.23
N VAL A 254 -1.36 11.03 2.16
CA VAL A 254 -1.84 9.66 1.93
C VAL A 254 -1.93 8.91 3.25
N LEU A 255 -0.83 8.29 3.70
CA LEU A 255 -0.76 7.54 4.96
C LEU A 255 0.63 7.73 5.56
N TRP A 256 0.66 8.08 6.85
CA TRP A 256 1.90 8.43 7.53
C TRP A 256 1.89 8.02 9.00
N MET A 257 3.01 7.45 9.44
CA MET A 257 3.34 7.22 10.84
C MET A 257 4.81 7.59 11.01
N ASP A 258 5.11 8.59 11.85
CA ASP A 258 6.45 9.19 11.94
C ASP A 258 7.54 8.14 12.20
N GLN A 259 7.33 7.28 13.20
CA GLN A 259 8.25 6.19 13.58
C GLN A 259 8.63 5.24 12.44
N PHE A 260 7.75 5.10 11.44
CA PHE A 260 7.92 4.20 10.32
C PHE A 260 8.43 4.91 9.05
N CYS A 261 7.81 6.06 8.74
CA CYS A 261 7.99 6.73 7.45
C CYS A 261 9.18 7.68 7.46
N GLU A 262 9.41 8.40 8.56
CA GLU A 262 10.38 9.50 8.60
C GLU A 262 11.82 9.04 8.34
N PRO A 263 12.36 7.98 8.99
CA PRO A 263 13.73 7.54 8.72
C PRO A 263 13.94 7.10 7.27
N ARG A 264 12.89 6.56 6.63
CA ARG A 264 12.95 6.10 5.24
C ARG A 264 12.88 7.25 4.26
N ALA A 265 12.05 8.25 4.56
CA ALA A 265 11.85 9.39 3.69
C ALA A 265 13.11 10.27 3.62
N ILE A 266 13.82 10.44 4.74
CA ILE A 266 15.13 11.13 4.77
C ILE A 266 16.11 10.44 3.81
N HIS A 267 16.33 9.13 4.02
CA HIS A 267 17.27 8.36 3.20
C HIS A 267 16.92 8.40 1.71
N LEU A 268 15.63 8.26 1.39
CA LEU A 268 15.17 8.24 0.02
C LEU A 268 15.27 9.61 -0.67
N TRP A 269 15.00 10.70 0.05
CA TRP A 269 15.12 12.04 -0.49
C TRP A 269 16.58 12.38 -0.83
N ASP A 270 17.53 11.97 0.01
CA ASP A 270 18.96 12.11 -0.27
C ASP A 270 19.34 11.39 -1.58
N GLU A 271 18.81 10.19 -1.83
CA GLU A 271 19.05 9.45 -3.08
C GLU A 271 18.41 10.11 -4.30
N ILE A 272 17.18 10.62 -4.18
CA ILE A 272 16.47 11.35 -5.25
C ILE A 272 17.23 12.63 -5.63
N THR A 273 17.66 13.40 -4.63
CA THR A 273 18.38 14.66 -4.86
C THR A 273 19.76 14.45 -5.46
N LEU A 274 20.49 13.41 -5.02
CA LEU A 274 21.77 13.02 -5.62
C LEU A 274 21.62 12.73 -7.11
N ARG A 275 20.64 11.89 -7.50
CA ARG A 275 20.39 11.56 -8.91
C ARG A 275 19.94 12.76 -9.75
N THR A 276 19.10 13.62 -9.17
CA THR A 276 18.63 14.83 -9.87
C THR A 276 19.81 15.74 -10.23
N ARG A 277 20.79 15.88 -9.31
CA ARG A 277 22.03 16.64 -9.56
C ARG A 277 22.92 16.01 -10.61
N GLU A 278 23.13 14.69 -10.58
CA GLU A 278 23.91 13.96 -11.59
C GLU A 278 23.32 14.14 -13.00
N THR A 279 21.99 14.07 -13.10
CA THR A 279 21.29 14.23 -14.37
C THR A 279 21.47 15.66 -14.92
N MET A 280 21.35 16.69 -14.08
CA MET A 280 21.57 18.09 -14.49
C MET A 280 23.02 18.36 -14.93
N GLN A 281 24.02 17.77 -14.26
CA GLN A 281 25.43 17.91 -14.63
C GLN A 281 25.75 17.29 -15.99
N LEU A 282 25.18 16.12 -16.30
CA LEU A 282 25.31 15.47 -17.61
C LEU A 282 24.65 16.30 -18.73
N PHE A 283 23.52 16.97 -18.47
CA PHE A 283 22.91 17.89 -19.43
C PHE A 283 23.77 19.12 -19.70
N HIS A 284 24.39 19.71 -18.67
CA HIS A 284 25.29 20.86 -18.86
C HIS A 284 26.56 20.51 -19.64
N LEU A 285 27.09 19.28 -19.50
CA LEU A 285 28.26 18.84 -20.26
C LEU A 285 27.95 18.55 -21.74
N ASN A 286 26.72 18.15 -22.06
CA ASN A 286 26.30 17.82 -23.43
C ASN A 286 25.78 19.02 -24.25
N VAL A 287 25.61 20.20 -23.64
CA VAL A 287 25.17 21.44 -24.33
C VAL A 287 26.36 22.34 -24.72
N VAL A 288 27.58 21.98 -24.32
CA VAL A 288 28.82 22.76 -24.57
C VAL A 288 29.65 22.20 -25.74
N TYR A 289 29.10 21.28 -26.55
CA TYR A 289 29.74 20.78 -27.77
C TYR A 289 28.84 20.91 -29.00
#